data_AF-A0A3R7TRP2-F1
#
_entry.id   AF-A0A3R7TRP2-F1
#
_cell.length_a   1.000
_cell.length_b   1.000
_cell.length_c   1.000
_cell.angle_alpha   90.00
_cell.angle_beta   90.00
_cell.angle_gamma   90.00
#
_symmetry.space_group_name_H-M   'P 1'
#
loop_
_entity.id
_entity.type
_entity.pdbx_description
1 polymer ?
#
loop_
_entity_poly.entity_id
_entity_poly.type
_entity_poly.pdbx_seq_one_letter_code
_entity_poly.pdbx_strand_id
1 'polypeptide(L)'
;MTNRTTLSIDRNEIIRYCRLLGPIDIPHHVSLIPEAPGATAAMCNDYDLIDRLFGAIEVANRQGCGAFICVNETKGNRRRKSDVSKPRAVHRDVDHPPVPDLPIEASARVATSPNRWQDTILVDPFDPPSLCEAAQINLILAESYGGDPHARDIVRLVRLPGTWHVKAKPFLAEMVGDIHVQSC
;
A
#
# COMPACT_ATOMS: atom_id res chain seq x y z
N MET A 1 18.04 -7.18 -20.03
CA MET A 1 18.00 -6.65 -18.64
C MET A 1 17.40 -5.27 -18.70
N THR A 2 16.30 -5.01 -17.99
CA THR A 2 15.71 -3.67 -17.94
C THR A 2 16.65 -2.75 -17.15
N ASN A 3 17.08 -1.64 -17.73
CA ASN A 3 17.94 -0.68 -17.05
C ASN A 3 17.12 0.06 -15.98
N ARG A 4 17.33 -0.27 -14.69
CA ARG A 4 16.59 0.29 -13.55
C ARG A 4 17.25 1.52 -12.93
N THR A 5 18.44 1.92 -13.38
CA THR A 5 19.20 3.01 -12.74
C THR A 5 18.57 4.39 -12.93
N THR A 6 17.68 4.54 -13.91
CA THR A 6 16.98 5.78 -14.24
C THR A 6 15.61 5.92 -13.58
N LEU A 7 15.15 4.89 -12.85
CA LEU A 7 13.87 4.96 -12.15
C LEU A 7 13.93 6.06 -11.07
N SER A 8 12.93 6.92 -11.07
CA SER A 8 12.72 7.94 -10.03
C SER A 8 11.34 7.75 -9.44
N ILE A 9 11.22 7.99 -8.14
CA ILE A 9 9.93 7.89 -7.43
C ILE A 9 9.16 9.21 -7.56
N ASP A 10 7.84 9.14 -7.58
CA ASP A 10 6.98 10.32 -7.44
C ASP A 10 6.72 10.59 -5.96
N ARG A 11 7.48 11.55 -5.41
CA ARG A 11 7.36 11.96 -4.00
C ARG A 11 6.02 12.63 -3.69
N ASN A 12 5.42 13.34 -4.65
CA ASN A 12 4.15 14.02 -4.43
C ASN A 12 3.02 13.01 -4.32
N GLU A 13 3.06 11.97 -5.15
CA GLU A 13 2.10 10.87 -5.10
C GLU A 13 2.22 10.07 -3.80
N ILE A 14 3.45 9.75 -3.38
CA ILE A 14 3.71 9.11 -2.08
C ILE A 14 3.12 9.94 -0.94
N ILE A 15 3.38 11.25 -0.91
CA ILE A 15 2.86 12.16 0.12
C ILE A 15 1.33 12.18 0.09
N ARG A 16 0.72 12.26 -1.09
CA ARG A 16 -0.74 12.31 -1.23
C ARG A 16 -1.40 11.04 -0.71
N TYR A 17 -0.83 9.87 -0.99
CA TYR A 17 -1.33 8.60 -0.45
C TYR A 17 -1.12 8.48 1.05
N CYS A 18 0.05 8.86 1.58
CA CYS A 18 0.30 8.84 3.02
C CYS A 18 -0.63 9.79 3.79
N ARG A 19 -0.94 10.97 3.24
CA ARG A 19 -1.93 11.92 3.81
C ARG A 19 -3.35 11.36 3.84
N LEU A 20 -3.70 10.49 2.89
CA LEU A 20 -4.99 9.78 2.91
C LEU A 20 -5.10 8.91 4.17
N LEU A 21 -4.02 8.21 4.52
CA LEU A 21 -3.99 7.26 5.64
C LEU A 21 -3.96 7.95 7.01
N GLY A 22 -3.60 9.22 7.09
CA GLY A 22 -3.55 9.97 8.33
C GLY A 22 -2.66 11.21 8.24
N PRO A 23 -2.39 11.86 9.38
CA PRO A 23 -1.45 12.99 9.42
C PRO A 23 -0.09 12.60 8.82
N ILE A 24 0.62 13.57 8.23
CA ILE A 24 1.91 13.29 7.56
C ILE A 24 3.11 13.33 8.53
N ASP A 25 2.88 13.88 9.71
CA ASP A 25 3.85 14.09 10.80
C ASP A 25 3.94 12.89 11.77
N ILE A 26 3.34 11.77 11.37
CA ILE A 26 3.44 10.49 12.06
C ILE A 26 4.23 9.48 11.22
N PRO A 27 4.94 8.54 11.87
CA PRO A 27 5.70 7.54 11.13
C PRO A 27 4.81 6.56 10.35
N HIS A 28 5.33 6.09 9.21
CA HIS A 28 4.72 5.04 8.41
C HIS A 28 5.63 3.81 8.36
N HIS A 29 5.04 2.62 8.44
CA HIS A 29 5.74 1.38 8.17
C HIS A 29 5.84 1.18 6.67
N VAL A 30 7.06 1.24 6.13
CA VAL A 30 7.36 0.92 4.74
C VAL A 30 8.21 -0.35 4.67
N SER A 31 7.84 -1.25 3.78
CA SER A 31 8.60 -2.46 3.48
C SER A 31 9.16 -2.40 2.07
N LEU A 32 10.46 -2.64 1.95
CA LEU A 32 11.18 -2.74 0.68
C LEU A 32 11.46 -4.21 0.44
N ILE A 33 10.83 -4.80 -0.60
CA ILE A 33 10.87 -6.24 -0.83
C ILE A 33 11.49 -6.53 -2.20
N PRO A 34 12.58 -7.30 -2.28
CA PRO A 34 13.16 -7.74 -3.54
C PRO A 34 12.11 -8.48 -4.37
N GLU A 35 11.78 -7.96 -5.56
CA GLU A 35 10.79 -8.59 -6.45
C GLU A 35 11.30 -8.74 -7.88
N ALA A 36 12.30 -7.94 -8.27
CA ALA A 36 12.87 -8.02 -9.60
C ALA A 36 13.84 -9.19 -9.75
N PRO A 37 13.92 -9.83 -10.93
CA PRO A 37 15.01 -10.74 -11.25
C PRO A 37 16.36 -10.03 -11.07
N GLY A 38 17.25 -10.65 -10.29
CA GLY A 38 18.57 -10.10 -9.96
C GLY A 38 18.53 -8.84 -9.10
N ALA A 39 17.51 -8.67 -8.24
CA ALA A 39 17.51 -7.62 -7.23
C ALA A 39 18.74 -7.75 -6.32
N THR A 40 19.40 -6.62 -6.04
CA THR A 40 20.65 -6.58 -5.26
C THR A 40 20.45 -6.05 -3.84
N ALA A 41 19.32 -5.38 -3.58
CA ALA A 41 18.94 -4.96 -2.24
C ALA A 41 18.40 -6.14 -1.41
N ALA A 42 18.62 -6.11 -0.11
CA ALA A 42 17.96 -7.00 0.84
C ALA A 42 16.56 -6.48 1.19
N MET A 43 15.72 -7.37 1.72
CA MET A 43 14.44 -6.95 2.30
C MET A 43 14.69 -6.04 3.53
N CYS A 44 13.98 -4.91 3.58
CA CYS A 44 14.03 -3.98 4.70
C CYS A 44 12.61 -3.62 5.17
N ASN A 45 12.46 -3.35 6.46
CA ASN A 45 11.28 -2.73 7.03
C ASN A 45 11.73 -1.48 7.79
N ASP A 46 11.19 -0.34 7.40
CA ASP A 46 11.49 0.97 7.99
C ASP A 46 10.23 1.57 8.61
N TYR A 47 10.44 2.38 9.64
CA TYR A 47 9.39 3.07 10.36
C TYR A 47 9.87 4.47 10.73
N ASP A 48 9.52 5.46 9.90
CA ASP A 48 9.88 6.87 10.08
C ASP A 48 8.86 7.75 9.35
N LEU A 49 9.02 9.07 9.44
CA LEU A 49 8.30 10.02 8.60
C LEU A 49 8.58 9.74 7.13
N ILE A 50 7.54 9.83 6.29
CA ILE A 50 7.63 9.37 4.90
C ILE A 50 8.69 10.12 4.09
N ASP A 51 8.90 11.40 4.37
CA ASP A 51 9.88 12.24 3.69
C ASP A 51 11.34 11.80 3.97
N ARG A 52 11.60 11.30 5.18
CA ARG A 52 12.89 10.70 5.56
C ARG A 52 13.15 9.37 4.87
N LEU A 53 12.11 8.68 4.40
CA LEU A 53 12.22 7.39 3.73
C LEU A 53 12.46 7.49 2.22
N PHE A 54 12.30 8.67 1.60
CA PHE A 54 12.41 8.82 0.14
C PHE A 54 13.73 8.30 -0.43
N GLY A 55 14.85 8.63 0.21
CA GLY A 55 16.17 8.19 -0.26
C GLY A 55 16.32 6.67 -0.25
N ALA A 56 15.89 6.01 0.84
CA ALA A 56 15.93 4.56 0.98
C ALA A 56 15.02 3.86 -0.03
N ILE A 57 13.79 4.37 -0.20
CA ILE A 57 12.83 3.86 -1.18
C ILE A 57 13.41 3.96 -2.59
N GLU A 58 13.92 5.13 -3.00
CA GLU A 58 14.44 5.36 -4.35
C GLU A 58 15.64 4.46 -4.66
N VAL A 59 16.58 4.33 -3.71
CA VAL A 59 17.76 3.45 -3.86
C VAL A 59 17.33 2.00 -3.99
N ALA A 60 16.47 1.50 -3.10
CA ALA A 60 16.03 0.11 -3.14
C ALA A 60 15.22 -0.21 -4.42
N ASN A 61 14.41 0.73 -4.89
CA ASN A 61 13.59 0.55 -6.09
C ASN A 61 14.47 0.44 -7.36
N ARG A 62 15.55 1.23 -7.45
CA ARG A 62 16.60 1.05 -8.48
C ARG A 62 17.34 -0.28 -8.35
N GLN A 63 17.50 -0.78 -7.13
CA GLN A 63 18.14 -2.05 -6.82
C GLN A 63 17.20 -3.27 -6.95
N GLY A 64 15.96 -3.08 -7.41
CA GLY A 64 15.03 -4.16 -7.74
C GLY A 64 14.03 -4.54 -6.64
N CYS A 65 13.88 -3.73 -5.60
CA CYS A 65 12.80 -3.87 -4.63
C CYS A 65 11.50 -3.20 -5.12
N GLY A 66 10.35 -3.77 -4.79
CA GLY A 66 9.09 -3.03 -4.72
C GLY A 66 8.97 -2.34 -3.36
N ALA A 67 8.25 -1.22 -3.31
CA ALA A 67 7.94 -0.52 -2.07
C ALA A 67 6.47 -0.72 -1.68
N PHE A 68 6.27 -1.02 -0.41
CA PHE A 68 4.97 -1.36 0.16
C PHE A 68 4.78 -0.64 1.49
N ILE A 69 3.52 -0.44 1.87
CA ILE A 69 3.15 0.25 3.10
C ILE A 69 2.09 -0.55 3.84
N CYS A 70 2.14 -0.53 5.16
CA CYS A 70 1.01 -0.97 5.97
C CYS A 70 0.03 0.19 6.11
N VAL A 71 -1.23 0.01 5.66
CA VAL A 71 -2.24 1.08 5.70
C VAL A 71 -2.66 1.43 7.12
N ASN A 72 -2.57 0.47 8.04
CA ASN A 72 -2.96 0.65 9.44
C ASN A 72 -1.81 1.18 10.29
N GLU A 73 -2.16 1.84 11.40
CA GLU A 73 -1.16 2.38 12.31
C GLU A 73 -0.40 1.27 13.02
N THR A 74 0.91 1.20 12.81
CA THR A 74 1.78 0.25 13.52
C THR A 74 2.68 0.97 14.52
N LYS A 75 3.30 0.18 15.40
CA LYS A 75 4.36 0.59 16.32
C LYS A 75 5.68 -0.04 15.90
N GLY A 76 6.59 0.79 15.38
CA GLY A 76 7.91 0.35 14.95
C GLY A 76 7.90 -0.41 13.63
N ASN A 77 9.04 -1.01 13.31
CA ASN A 77 9.35 -1.55 11.98
C ASN A 77 9.07 -3.06 11.81
N ARG A 78 8.34 -3.68 12.74
CA ARG A 78 8.04 -5.12 12.68
C ARG A 78 6.62 -5.34 12.20
N ARG A 79 6.46 -6.28 11.26
CA ARG A 79 5.16 -6.66 10.70
C ARG A 79 4.45 -7.67 11.60
N ARG A 80 4.06 -7.26 12.81
CA ARG A 80 3.35 -8.11 13.78
C ARG A 80 1.95 -7.55 14.04
N LYS A 81 0.95 -8.43 14.14
CA LYS A 81 -0.41 -8.03 14.50
C LYS A 81 -0.47 -7.28 15.83
N SER A 82 0.35 -7.70 16.79
CA SER A 82 0.50 -7.05 18.09
C SER A 82 0.99 -5.60 18.01
N ASP A 83 1.64 -5.23 16.92
CA ASP A 83 2.22 -3.92 16.73
C ASP A 83 1.22 -2.98 16.03
N VAL A 84 0.08 -3.47 15.53
CA VAL A 84 -1.00 -2.62 14.99
C VAL A 84 -1.78 -2.00 16.15
N SER A 85 -1.79 -0.68 16.19
CA SER A 85 -2.45 0.08 17.26
C SER A 85 -3.86 0.53 16.88
N LYS A 86 -4.11 0.83 15.60
CA LYS A 86 -5.40 1.36 15.13
C LYS A 86 -5.63 1.04 13.64
N PRO A 87 -6.83 0.55 13.25
CA PRO A 87 -7.26 0.55 11.86
C PRO A 87 -7.40 1.97 11.30
N ARG A 88 -6.81 2.21 10.13
CA ARG A 88 -6.98 3.45 9.35
C ARG A 88 -7.70 3.19 8.05
N ALA A 89 -7.54 1.99 7.51
CA ALA A 89 -8.19 1.58 6.29
C ALA A 89 -8.36 0.06 6.24
N VAL A 90 -9.34 -0.35 5.44
CA VAL A 90 -9.46 -1.70 4.90
C VAL A 90 -9.06 -1.67 3.43
N HIS A 91 -8.77 -2.83 2.86
CA HIS A 91 -8.23 -2.92 1.50
C HIS A 91 -8.73 -4.13 0.74
N ARG A 92 -8.66 -4.03 -0.59
CA ARG A 92 -8.99 -5.08 -1.55
C ARG A 92 -7.88 -5.14 -2.61
N ASP A 93 -7.31 -6.32 -2.84
CA ASP A 93 -6.20 -6.53 -3.79
C ASP A 93 -6.71 -7.30 -5.02
N VAL A 94 -6.87 -6.62 -6.16
CA VAL A 94 -7.52 -7.17 -7.36
C VAL A 94 -6.48 -7.58 -8.40
N ASP A 95 -6.22 -8.89 -8.45
CA ASP A 95 -5.32 -9.53 -9.42
C ASP A 95 -6.01 -10.02 -10.71
N HIS A 96 -7.33 -10.29 -10.64
CA HIS A 96 -8.08 -11.02 -11.66
C HIS A 96 -9.44 -10.37 -11.96
N PRO A 97 -9.49 -9.31 -12.79
CA PRO A 97 -10.76 -8.74 -13.27
C PRO A 97 -11.47 -9.65 -14.30
N PRO A 98 -12.78 -9.47 -14.54
CA PRO A 98 -13.68 -8.51 -13.89
C PRO A 98 -14.06 -8.94 -12.47
N VAL A 99 -14.32 -7.96 -11.59
CA VAL A 99 -14.79 -8.18 -10.22
C VAL A 99 -16.04 -7.33 -9.94
N PRO A 100 -16.90 -7.72 -8.97
CA PRO A 100 -18.04 -6.90 -8.58
C PRO A 100 -17.63 -5.49 -8.10
N ASP A 101 -18.53 -4.54 -8.30
CA ASP A 101 -18.38 -3.19 -7.76
C ASP A 101 -18.48 -3.22 -6.24
N LEU A 102 -17.68 -2.38 -5.59
CA LEU A 102 -17.74 -2.22 -4.15
C LEU A 102 -19.08 -1.58 -3.75
N PRO A 103 -19.61 -1.90 -2.56
CA PRO A 103 -20.84 -1.30 -2.05
C PRO A 103 -20.64 0.18 -1.65
N ILE A 104 -19.37 0.59 -1.51
CA ILE A 104 -18.92 1.94 -1.20
C ILE A 104 -17.74 2.29 -2.10
N GLU A 105 -17.58 3.56 -2.43
CA GLU A 105 -16.46 4.01 -3.24
C GLU A 105 -15.13 3.85 -2.48
N ALA A 106 -14.07 3.46 -3.19
CA ALA A 106 -12.74 3.42 -2.63
C ALA A 106 -12.22 4.84 -2.40
N SER A 107 -11.65 5.11 -1.23
CA SER A 107 -11.00 6.40 -0.94
C SER A 107 -9.76 6.63 -1.82
N ALA A 108 -9.09 5.54 -2.19
CA ALA A 108 -8.09 5.54 -3.26
C ALA A 108 -8.05 4.19 -3.97
N ARG A 109 -7.90 4.22 -5.30
CA ARG A 109 -7.54 3.07 -6.11
C ARG A 109 -6.12 3.25 -6.62
N VAL A 110 -5.25 2.26 -6.40
CA VAL A 110 -3.88 2.28 -6.93
C VAL A 110 -3.75 1.24 -8.01
N ALA A 111 -3.48 1.67 -9.25
CA ALA A 111 -3.09 0.77 -10.32
C ALA A 111 -1.71 0.20 -9.99
N THR A 112 -1.60 -1.13 -9.85
CA THR A 112 -0.36 -1.78 -9.41
C THR A 112 0.42 -2.38 -10.58
N SER A 113 -0.29 -2.76 -11.65
CA SER A 113 0.23 -3.22 -12.94
C SER A 113 -0.93 -3.26 -13.97
N PRO A 114 -0.69 -3.55 -15.26
CA PRO A 114 -1.77 -3.59 -16.25
C PRO A 114 -2.93 -4.50 -15.82
N ASN A 115 -4.14 -3.94 -15.78
CA ASN A 115 -5.38 -4.60 -15.37
C ASN A 115 -5.41 -5.12 -13.91
N ARG A 116 -4.53 -4.61 -13.04
CA ARG A 116 -4.53 -4.95 -11.61
C ARG A 116 -4.47 -3.70 -10.76
N TRP A 117 -5.19 -3.72 -9.65
CA TRP A 117 -5.25 -2.59 -8.74
C TRP A 117 -5.50 -3.05 -7.31
N GLN A 118 -5.22 -2.17 -6.37
CA GLN A 118 -5.69 -2.29 -5.00
C GLN A 118 -6.66 -1.14 -4.71
N ASP A 119 -7.69 -1.41 -3.92
CA ASP A 119 -8.56 -0.39 -3.35
C ASP A 119 -8.20 -0.20 -1.87
N THR A 120 -8.18 1.06 -1.44
CA THR A 120 -8.05 1.48 -0.05
C THR A 120 -9.31 2.22 0.33
N ILE A 121 -9.95 1.77 1.40
CA ILE A 121 -11.17 2.36 1.94
C ILE A 121 -10.84 2.83 3.35
N LEU A 122 -10.88 4.14 3.58
CA LEU A 122 -10.65 4.70 4.91
C LEU A 122 -11.78 4.30 5.86
N VAL A 123 -11.42 4.06 7.11
CA VAL A 123 -12.40 3.91 8.20
C VAL A 123 -12.57 5.25 8.89
N ASP A 124 -13.74 5.46 9.51
CA ASP A 124 -13.99 6.64 10.32
C ASP A 124 -12.96 6.70 11.47
N PRO A 125 -12.17 7.79 11.61
CA PRO A 125 -11.19 7.90 12.68
C PRO A 125 -11.83 8.05 14.08
N PHE A 126 -13.09 8.48 14.17
CA PHE A 126 -13.85 8.66 15.40
C PHE A 126 -14.62 7.40 15.83
N ASP A 127 -14.96 6.53 14.88
CA ASP A 127 -15.59 5.23 15.14
C ASP A 127 -14.94 4.12 14.30
N PRO A 128 -13.65 3.80 14.54
CA PRO A 128 -12.95 2.78 13.77
C PRO A 128 -13.43 1.37 14.20
N PRO A 129 -13.52 0.40 13.27
CA PRO A 129 -13.75 -0.98 13.64
C PRO A 129 -12.62 -1.49 14.53
N SER A 130 -12.88 -2.54 15.31
CA SER A 130 -11.82 -3.29 15.98
C SER A 130 -10.86 -3.93 14.97
N LEU A 131 -9.67 -4.33 15.44
CA LEU A 131 -8.70 -5.06 14.62
C LEU A 131 -9.28 -6.35 14.01
N CYS A 132 -10.16 -7.04 14.74
CA CYS A 132 -10.80 -8.26 14.26
C CYS A 132 -11.83 -7.95 13.16
N GLU A 133 -12.68 -6.95 13.39
CA GLU A 133 -13.67 -6.50 12.40
C GLU A 133 -12.99 -5.99 11.13
N ALA A 134 -11.91 -5.20 11.24
CA ALA A 134 -11.15 -4.75 10.07
C ALA A 134 -10.61 -5.93 9.24
N ALA A 135 -10.10 -6.98 9.90
CA ALA A 135 -9.65 -8.20 9.21
C ALA A 135 -10.81 -8.97 8.56
N GLN A 136 -11.99 -8.99 9.19
CA GLN A 136 -13.19 -9.60 8.63
C GLN A 136 -13.71 -8.81 7.43
N ILE A 137 -13.69 -7.48 7.49
CA ILE A 137 -14.07 -6.61 6.38
C ILE A 137 -13.16 -6.87 5.18
N ASN A 138 -11.82 -6.94 5.36
CA ASN A 138 -10.91 -7.29 4.25
C ASN A 138 -11.25 -8.66 3.62
N LEU A 139 -11.62 -9.65 4.45
CA LEU A 139 -12.02 -10.96 3.96
C LEU A 139 -13.31 -10.89 3.14
N ILE A 140 -14.34 -10.19 3.65
CA ILE A 140 -15.61 -9.99 2.94
C ILE A 140 -15.38 -9.26 1.61
N LEU A 141 -14.52 -8.22 1.60
CA LEU A 141 -14.15 -7.52 0.38
C LEU A 141 -13.55 -8.46 -0.66
N ALA A 142 -12.61 -9.32 -0.26
CA ALA A 142 -11.97 -10.27 -1.17
C ALA A 142 -12.94 -11.35 -1.67
N GLU A 143 -13.74 -11.96 -0.78
CA GLU A 143 -14.63 -13.07 -1.12
C GLU A 143 -15.88 -12.63 -1.89
N SER A 144 -16.49 -11.52 -1.51
CA SER A 144 -17.77 -11.08 -2.07
C SER A 144 -17.61 -10.10 -3.24
N TYR A 145 -16.52 -9.33 -3.24
CA TYR A 145 -16.27 -8.28 -4.23
C TYR A 145 -15.00 -8.52 -5.04
N GLY A 146 -14.44 -9.72 -4.96
CA GLY A 146 -13.24 -10.13 -5.68
C GLY A 146 -11.95 -9.56 -5.09
N GLY A 147 -10.91 -10.38 -5.08
CA GLY A 147 -9.58 -10.01 -4.62
C GLY A 147 -8.83 -11.21 -4.08
N ASP A 148 -7.61 -11.00 -3.58
CA ASP A 148 -6.84 -12.05 -2.93
C ASP A 148 -7.39 -12.35 -1.50
N PRO A 149 -8.02 -13.52 -1.24
CA PRO A 149 -8.52 -13.86 0.09
C PRO A 149 -7.38 -14.04 1.12
N HIS A 150 -6.14 -14.22 0.66
CA HIS A 150 -4.96 -14.25 1.53
C HIS A 150 -4.46 -12.85 1.92
N ALA A 151 -5.00 -11.78 1.32
CA ALA A 151 -4.69 -10.40 1.66
C ALA A 151 -5.42 -9.88 2.90
N ARG A 152 -6.26 -10.67 3.58
CA ARG A 152 -7.15 -10.20 4.66
C ARG A 152 -6.49 -9.60 5.93
N ASP A 153 -5.18 -9.74 6.09
CA ASP A 153 -4.50 -9.42 7.35
C ASP A 153 -4.43 -7.90 7.62
N ILE A 154 -4.63 -7.46 8.86
CA ILE A 154 -4.48 -6.05 9.26
C ILE A 154 -3.05 -5.51 9.11
N VAL A 155 -2.04 -6.38 9.10
CA VAL A 155 -0.65 -6.03 8.78
C VAL A 155 -0.29 -6.28 7.32
N ARG A 156 -1.28 -6.51 6.44
CA ARG A 156 -1.02 -6.68 5.02
C ARG A 156 -0.32 -5.43 4.49
N LEU A 157 0.69 -5.70 3.68
CA LEU A 157 1.41 -4.70 2.94
C LEU A 157 0.72 -4.53 1.60
N VAL A 158 0.39 -3.29 1.26
CA VAL A 158 -0.13 -2.91 -0.04
C VAL A 158 0.92 -2.07 -0.76
N ARG A 159 0.87 -2.01 -2.08
CA ARG A 159 1.86 -1.26 -2.87
C ARG A 159 1.75 0.24 -2.56
N LEU A 160 2.91 0.89 -2.45
CA LEU A 160 3.00 2.33 -2.25
C LEU A 160 2.96 3.03 -3.63
N PRO A 161 1.91 3.81 -3.97
CA PRO A 161 1.90 4.57 -5.22
C PRO A 161 3.02 5.62 -5.25
N GLY A 162 3.42 6.04 -6.45
CA GLY A 162 4.62 6.81 -6.71
C GLY A 162 5.91 5.98 -6.72
N THR A 163 5.82 4.65 -6.67
CA THR A 163 6.98 3.74 -6.73
C THR A 163 6.83 2.70 -7.84
N TRP A 164 7.95 2.20 -8.34
CA TRP A 164 7.95 1.27 -9.46
C TRP A 164 7.69 -0.17 -9.01
N HIS A 165 6.74 -0.83 -9.64
CA HIS A 165 6.63 -2.28 -9.68
C HIS A 165 7.65 -2.85 -10.68
N VAL A 166 8.62 -3.63 -10.19
CA VAL A 166 9.82 -4.06 -10.93
C VAL A 166 9.94 -5.57 -11.09
N LYS A 167 8.93 -6.35 -10.69
CA LYS A 167 8.91 -7.83 -10.86
C LYS A 167 8.97 -8.27 -12.32
N ALA A 168 8.43 -7.46 -13.23
CA ALA A 168 8.40 -7.72 -14.68
C ALA A 168 8.80 -6.45 -15.45
N LYS A 169 8.10 -6.13 -16.56
CA LYS A 169 8.22 -4.82 -17.20
C LYS A 169 7.89 -3.74 -16.15
N PRO A 170 8.78 -2.76 -15.90
CA PRO A 170 8.53 -1.74 -14.90
C PRO A 170 7.22 -1.00 -15.17
N PHE A 171 6.45 -0.82 -14.10
CA PHE A 171 5.19 -0.11 -14.10
C PHE A 171 5.19 0.83 -12.90
N LEU A 172 4.98 2.13 -13.11
CA LEU A 172 4.87 3.08 -12.00
C LEU A 172 3.49 2.87 -11.37
N ALA A 173 3.44 2.42 -10.12
CA ALA A 173 2.18 2.29 -9.42
C ALA A 173 1.65 3.69 -9.11
N GLU A 174 0.41 3.98 -9.49
CA GLU A 174 -0.19 5.31 -9.39
C GLU A 174 -1.63 5.22 -8.88
N MET A 175 -2.07 6.25 -8.16
CA MET A 175 -3.48 6.42 -7.81
C MET A 175 -4.28 6.82 -9.05
N VAL A 176 -5.41 6.17 -9.26
CA VAL A 176 -6.30 6.40 -10.40
C VAL A 176 -7.72 6.68 -9.95
N GLY A 177 -8.45 7.46 -10.75
CA GLY A 177 -9.83 7.89 -10.43
C GLY A 177 -9.91 9.10 -9.50
N ASP A 178 -11.13 9.45 -9.12
CA ASP A 178 -11.39 10.56 -8.20
C ASP A 178 -11.01 10.14 -6.77
N ILE A 179 -10.16 10.95 -6.13
CA ILE A 179 -9.68 10.69 -4.76
C ILE A 179 -10.62 11.39 -3.79
N HIS A 180 -11.37 10.59 -3.04
CA HIS A 180 -12.33 11.06 -2.06
C HIS A 180 -11.68 11.04 -0.67
N VAL A 181 -11.30 12.22 -0.20
CA VAL A 181 -10.98 12.42 1.22
C VAL A 181 -12.31 12.67 1.91
N GLN A 182 -12.70 11.79 2.84
CA GLN A 182 -13.86 12.08 3.69
C GLN A 182 -13.54 13.35 4.48
N SER A 183 -14.25 14.43 4.14
CA SER A 183 -14.18 15.67 4.88
C SER A 183 -14.87 15.41 6.22
N CYS A 184 -14.08 15.40 7.29
CA CYS A 184 -14.61 15.45 8.65
C CYS A 184 -15.36 16.76 8.89
#